data_AF-W4QUI2-F1
#
_entry.id   AF-W4QUI2-F1
#
_cell.length_a   1.000
_cell.length_b   1.000
_cell.length_c   1.000
_cell.angle_alpha   90.00
_cell.angle_beta   90.00
_cell.angle_gamma   90.00
#
_symmetry.space_group_name_H-M   'P 1'
#
loop_
_entity.id
_entity.type
_entity.pdbx_description
1 polymer ?
#
loop_
_entity_poly.entity_id
_entity_poly.type
_entity_poly.pdbx_seq_one_letter_code
_entity_poly.pdbx_strand_id
1 'polypeptide(L)' 'MRFSYKERASLTLTTLARNSPLALAVAMIAFPEQPIIALTLVIGPLLKLPILALVSQLILLQFKRNVN' A
#
# COMPACT_ATOMS: atom_id res chain seq x y z
N MET A 1 -10.93 17.73 8.65
CA MET A 1 -10.77 16.76 9.77
C MET A 1 -9.30 16.72 10.19
N ARG A 2 -9.00 16.88 11.48
CA ARG A 2 -7.65 16.68 12.04
C ARG A 2 -7.57 15.27 12.62
N PHE A 3 -7.00 14.33 11.88
CA PHE A 3 -6.69 12.99 12.40
C PHE A 3 -5.51 13.05 13.37
N SER A 4 -5.65 12.36 14.50
CA SER A 4 -4.53 12.06 15.40
C SER A 4 -3.45 11.25 14.68
N TYR A 5 -2.25 11.22 15.25
CA TYR A 5 -1.15 10.44 14.69
C TYR A 5 -1.53 8.97 14.45
N LYS A 6 -2.16 8.33 15.44
CA LYS A 6 -2.54 6.91 15.38
C LYS A 6 -3.56 6.64 14.27
N GLU A 7 -4.56 7.51 14.13
CA GLU A 7 -5.58 7.40 13.08
C GLU A 7 -4.96 7.59 11.70
N ARG A 8 -4.08 8.58 11.54
CA ARG A 8 -3.38 8.82 10.28
C ARG A 8 -2.47 7.66 9.91
N ALA A 9 -1.73 7.10 10.86
CA ALA A 9 -0.85 5.96 10.64
C ALA A 9 -1.66 4.73 10.21
N SER A 10 -2.74 4.41 10.93
CA SER A 10 -3.64 3.29 10.63
C SER A 10 -4.29 3.43 9.26
N LEU A 11 -4.86 4.60 8.96
CA LEU A 11 -5.51 4.88 7.68
C LEU A 11 -4.52 4.78 6.52
N THR A 12 -3.33 5.37 6.67
CA THR A 12 -2.31 5.37 5.63
C THR A 12 -1.80 3.97 5.35
N LEU A 13 -1.44 3.21 6.38
CA LEU A 13 -0.93 1.85 6.22
C LEU A 13 -1.99 0.91 5.65
N THR A 14 -3.24 1.02 6.10
CA THR A 14 -4.35 0.15 5.62
C THR A 14 -4.70 0.43 4.16
N THR A 15 -4.71 1.70 3.72
CA THR A 15 -5.00 2.05 2.33
C THR A 15 -3.87 1.68 1.37
N LEU A 16 -2.61 1.74 1.83
CA LEU A 16 -1.44 1.29 1.05
C LEU A 16 -1.31 -0.23 0.97
N ALA A 17 -1.71 -0.95 2.02
CA ALA A 17 -1.69 -2.42 2.10
C ALA A 17 -2.80 -3.05 1.25
N ARG A 18 -2.80 -2.76 -0.06
CA ARG A 18 -3.74 -3.32 -1.04
C ARG A 18 -3.70 -4.86 -1.02
N ASN A 19 -4.80 -5.53 -1.36
CA ASN A 19 -4.78 -6.97 -1.60
C ASN A 19 -4.42 -7.25 -3.06
N SER A 20 -3.13 -7.42 -3.34
CA SER A 20 -2.64 -7.67 -4.70
C SER A 20 -3.08 -9.04 -5.28
N PRO A 21 -3.11 -10.15 -4.51
CA PRO A 21 -3.68 -11.41 -4.98
C PRO A 21 -5.13 -11.30 -5.44
N LEU A 22 -5.97 -10.57 -4.69
CA LEU A 22 -7.36 -10.35 -5.09
C LEU A 22 -7.46 -9.53 -6.38
N ALA A 23 -6.66 -8.47 -6.50
CA ALA A 23 -6.61 -7.66 -7.71
C ALA A 23 -6.13 -8.46 -8.93
N LEU A 24 -5.18 -9.38 -8.75
CA LEU A 24 -4.72 -10.30 -9.78
C LEU A 24 -5.83 -11.24 -10.24
N ALA A 25 -6.57 -11.84 -9.31
CA ALA A 25 -7.70 -12.72 -9.63
C ALA A 25 -8.77 -11.99 -10.45
N VAL A 26 -9.12 -10.76 -10.06
CA VAL A 26 -10.07 -9.93 -10.81
C VAL A 26 -9.54 -9.59 -12.20
N ALA A 27 -8.26 -9.22 -12.33
CA ALA A 27 -7.67 -8.87 -13.62
C ALA A 27 -7.65 -10.06 -14.60
N MET A 28 -7.36 -11.26 -14.12
CA MET A 28 -7.36 -12.48 -14.95
C MET A 28 -8.76 -12.83 -15.48
N ILE A 29 -9.82 -12.52 -14.71
CA ILE A 29 -11.21 -12.77 -15.12
C ILE A 29 -11.72 -11.66 -16.05
N ALA A 30 -11.40 -10.40 -15.74
CA ALA A 30 -11.90 -9.25 -16.47
C ALA A 30 -11.14 -8.99 -17.79
N PHE A 31 -9.86 -9.37 -17.87
CA PHE A 31 -9.00 -9.12 -19.02
C PHE A 31 -8.21 -10.38 -19.44
N PRO A 32 -8.89 -11.47 -19.84
CA PRO A 32 -8.23 -12.74 -20.16
C PRO A 32 -7.22 -12.62 -21.33
N GLU A 33 -7.50 -11.76 -22.30
CA GLU A 33 -6.63 -11.53 -23.47
C GLU A 33 -5.45 -10.59 -23.19
N GLN A 34 -5.31 -10.05 -21.97
CA GLN A 34 -4.29 -9.07 -21.62
C GLN A 34 -3.43 -9.52 -20.42
N PRO A 35 -2.60 -10.57 -20.59
CA PRO A 35 -1.77 -11.12 -19.51
C PRO A 35 -0.74 -10.13 -18.94
N ILE A 36 -0.41 -9.08 -19.69
CA ILE A 36 0.50 -8.01 -19.24
C ILE A 36 -0.07 -7.28 -18.01
N ILE A 37 -1.40 -7.13 -17.92
CA ILE A 37 -2.06 -6.54 -16.75
C ILE A 37 -1.80 -7.40 -15.50
N ALA A 38 -1.95 -8.72 -15.64
CA ALA A 38 -1.68 -9.68 -14.56
C ALA A 38 -0.20 -9.68 -14.14
N LEU A 39 0.73 -9.63 -15.09
CA LEU A 39 2.17 -9.53 -14.80
C LEU A 39 2.52 -8.27 -13.99
N THR A 40 1.93 -7.14 -14.34
CA THR A 40 2.15 -5.87 -13.62
C THR A 40 1.64 -5.96 -12.18
N LEU A 41 0.53 -6.66 -11.95
CA LEU A 41 -0.04 -6.90 -10.63
C LEU A 41 0.82 -7.82 -9.75
N VAL A 42 1.57 -8.77 -10.34
CA VAL A 42 2.51 -9.65 -9.63
C VAL A 42 3.76 -8.90 -9.15
N ILE A 43 4.16 -7.82 -9.84
CA ILE A 43 5.26 -6.95 -9.40
C ILE A 43 4.82 -6.11 -8.17
N GLY A 44 3.53 -5.78 -8.07
CA GLY A 44 2.97 -5.01 -6.96
C GLY A 44 3.31 -5.52 -5.54
N PRO A 45 3.16 -6.82 -5.24
CA PRO A 45 3.60 -7.43 -3.98
C PRO A 45 5.08 -7.23 -3.66
N LEU A 46 5.98 -7.35 -4.65
CA LEU A 46 7.43 -7.21 -4.46
C LEU A 46 7.78 -5.80 -3.97
N LEU A 47 7.08 -4.79 -4.49
CA LEU A 47 7.28 -3.40 -4.10
C LEU A 47 6.49 -3.01 -2.84
N LYS A 48 5.43 -3.76 -2.48
CA LYS A 48 4.54 -3.37 -1.39
C LYS A 48 5.24 -3.29 -0.04
N LEU A 49 6.01 -4.32 0.33
CA LEU A 49 6.71 -4.37 1.62
C LEU A 49 7.72 -3.23 1.80
N PRO A 50 8.64 -2.96 0.84
CA PRO A 50 9.58 -1.85 0.99
C PRO A 50 8.88 -0.48 1.01
N ILE A 51 7.82 -0.29 0.24
CA ILE A 51 7.02 0.95 0.26
C ILE A 51 6.33 1.12 1.63
N LEU A 52 5.73 0.07 2.18
CA LEU A 52 5.10 0.14 3.51
C LEU A 52 6.12 0.46 4.60
N ALA A 53 7.31 -0.14 4.52
CA ALA A 53 8.40 0.13 5.45
C ALA A 53 8.84 1.61 5.37
N LEU A 54 9.03 2.14 4.16
CA LEU A 54 9.41 3.53 3.93
C LEU A 54 8.34 4.49 4.47
N VAL A 55 7.07 4.25 4.17
CA VAL A 55 5.97 5.08 4.64
C VAL A 55 5.84 5.01 6.17
N SER A 56 6.03 3.83 6.77
CA SER A 56 6.07 3.68 8.23
C SER A 56 7.17 4.54 8.86
N GLN A 57 8.38 4.54 8.28
CA GLN A 57 9.48 5.39 8.75
C GLN A 57 9.15 6.88 8.62
N LEU A 58 8.55 7.32 7.51
CA LEU A 58 8.14 8.72 7.33
C LEU A 58 7.11 9.16 8.38
N ILE A 59 6.13 8.30 8.67
CA ILE A 59 5.12 8.54 9.71
C ILE A 59 5.80 8.67 11.09
N LEU A 60 6.74 7.79 11.42
CA LEU A 60 7.50 7.85 12.68
C LEU A 60 8.36 9.12 12.80
N LEU A 61 9.01 9.55 11.71
CA LEU A 61 9.81 10.78 11.68
C LEU A 61 8.92 12.01 11.93
N GLN A 62 7.73 12.06 11.34
CA GLN A 62 6.76 13.13 11.57
C GLN A 62 6.29 13.17 13.02
N PHE A 63 6.10 12.01 13.65
CA PHE A 63 5.76 11.93 15.08
C PHE A 63 6.88 12.49 15.95
N LYS A 64 8.12 12.04 15.74
CA LYS A 64 9.27 12.48 16.51
C LYS A 64 9.49 14.00 16.41
N ARG A 65 9.22 14.59 15.24
CA ARG A 65 9.31 16.05 15.02
C ARG A 65 8.17 16.86 15.66
N ASN A 66 7.03 16.25 15.96
CA ASN A 66 5.93 16.93 16.66
C ASN A 66 6.05 16.83 18.18
N VAL A 67 6.82 15.88 18.69
CA VAL A 67 7.03 15.64 20.14
C VAL A 67 8.23 16.43 20.67
N ASN A 68 9.16 16.83 19.80
CA ASN A 68 10.38 17.57 20.11
C ASN A 68 10.22 19.05 19.76
#